data_AF-A0A286U1S1-F1
#
_entry.id   AF-A0A286U1S1-F1
#
_cell.length_a   1.000
_cell.length_b   1.000
_cell.length_c   1.000
_cell.angle_alpha   90.00
_cell.angle_beta   90.00
_cell.angle_gamma   90.00
#
_symmetry.space_group_name_H-M   'P 1'
#
loop_
_entity.id
_entity.type
_entity.pdbx_description
1 polymer ?
#
loop_
_entity_poly.entity_id
_entity_poly.type
_entity_poly.pdbx_seq_one_letter_code
_entity_poly.pdbx_strand_id
1 'polypeptide(L)' 'MTTKELEKRNFLTWYKYSDKKELGNSKEKNHEVWERLYSECSNEIEVINRTKQMYESVSQHELGIQKFDLSLKISI' A
#
# COMPACT_ATOMS: atom_id res chain seq x y z
N MET A 1 -18.29 18.43 6.36
CA MET A 1 -17.89 17.06 5.97
C MET A 1 -19.13 16.19 6.01
N THR A 2 -19.50 15.64 4.87
CA THR A 2 -20.67 14.75 4.75
C THR A 2 -20.32 13.33 5.18
N THR A 3 -21.32 12.52 5.48
CA THR A 3 -21.14 11.10 5.83
C THR A 3 -20.41 10.34 4.72
N LYS A 4 -20.68 10.67 3.45
CA LYS A 4 -20.03 10.05 2.28
C LYS A 4 -18.54 10.41 2.18
N GLU A 5 -18.18 11.67 2.44
CA GLU A 5 -16.77 12.08 2.46
C GLU A 5 -15.99 11.40 3.58
N LEU A 6 -16.62 11.25 4.76
CA LEU A 6 -16.02 10.55 5.89
C LEU A 6 -15.81 9.06 5.58
N GLU A 7 -16.79 8.39 4.95
CA GLU A 7 -16.69 7.00 4.52
C GLU A 7 -15.50 6.79 3.57
N LYS A 8 -15.36 7.63 2.53
CA LYS A 8 -14.23 7.59 1.60
C LYS A 8 -12.89 7.77 2.31
N ARG A 9 -12.79 8.75 3.21
CA ARG A 9 -11.56 9.03 3.96
C ARG A 9 -11.16 7.87 4.85
N ASN A 10 -12.13 7.24 5.51
CA ASN A 10 -11.90 6.06 6.35
C ASN A 10 -11.43 4.89 5.49
N PHE A 11 -12.08 4.64 4.35
CA PHE A 11 -11.68 3.61 3.40
C PHE A 11 -10.25 3.81 2.89
N LEU A 12 -9.89 5.02 2.45
CA LEU A 12 -8.54 5.32 1.97
C LEU A 12 -7.48 5.17 3.06
N THR A 13 -7.80 5.60 4.29
CA THR A 13 -6.89 5.45 5.43
C THR A 13 -6.65 3.97 5.74
N TRP A 14 -7.72 3.18 5.80
CA TRP A 14 -7.63 1.74 5.99
C TRP A 14 -6.83 1.06 4.86
N TYR A 15 -7.19 1.32 3.59
CA TYR A 15 -6.53 0.75 2.41
C TYR A 15 -5.02 1.06 2.39
N LYS A 16 -4.62 2.28 2.79
CA LYS A 16 -3.22 2.68 2.87
C LYS A 16 -2.41 1.82 3.83
N TYR A 17 -2.97 1.39 4.96
CA TYR A 17 -2.23 0.62 5.97
C TYR A 17 -2.50 -0.88 5.93
N SER A 18 -3.52 -1.32 5.21
CA SER A 18 -3.83 -2.74 5.09
C SER A 18 -2.81 -3.52 4.27
N ASP A 19 -2.63 -4.77 4.71
CA ASP A 19 -1.83 -5.76 4.01
C ASP A 19 -2.63 -6.48 2.90
N LYS A 20 -1.96 -7.28 2.08
CA LYS A 20 -2.59 -8.00 0.96
C LYS A 20 -3.68 -8.99 1.42
N LYS A 21 -3.54 -9.57 2.62
CA LYS A 21 -4.47 -10.56 3.16
C LYS A 21 -5.76 -9.89 3.65
N GLU A 22 -5.64 -8.77 4.35
CA GLU A 22 -6.77 -7.95 4.78
C GLU A 22 -7.54 -7.42 3.57
N LEU A 23 -6.84 -6.92 2.55
CA LEU A 23 -7.47 -6.45 1.31
C LEU A 23 -8.23 -7.58 0.59
N GLY A 24 -7.65 -8.78 0.49
CA GLY A 24 -8.30 -9.95 -0.10
C GLY A 24 -9.55 -10.37 0.67
N ASN A 25 -9.44 -10.48 2.00
CA ASN A 25 -10.57 -10.84 2.85
C ASN A 25 -11.73 -9.83 2.75
N SER A 26 -11.43 -8.53 2.72
CA SER A 26 -12.44 -7.49 2.58
C SER A 26 -13.10 -7.49 1.21
N LYS A 27 -12.33 -7.79 0.15
CA LYS A 27 -12.87 -7.93 -1.21
C LYS A 27 -13.85 -9.10 -1.32
N GLU A 28 -13.61 -10.20 -0.61
CA GLU A 28 -14.53 -11.35 -0.59
C GLU A 28 -15.76 -11.12 0.29
N LYS A 29 -15.58 -10.63 1.53
CA LYS A 29 -16.67 -10.51 2.51
C LYS A 29 -17.61 -9.35 2.25
N ASN A 30 -17.10 -8.24 1.72
CA ASN A 30 -17.84 -6.99 1.53
C ASN A 30 -17.73 -6.50 0.08
N HIS A 31 -17.82 -7.43 -0.88
CA HIS A 31 -17.50 -7.19 -2.29
C HIS A 31 -18.16 -5.94 -2.88
N GLU A 32 -19.47 -5.76 -2.67
CA GLU A 32 -20.23 -4.65 -3.25
C GLU A 32 -19.76 -3.28 -2.72
N VAL A 33 -19.61 -3.16 -1.40
CA VAL A 33 -19.13 -1.92 -0.76
C VAL A 33 -17.68 -1.65 -1.14
N TRP A 34 -16.87 -2.70 -1.23
CA TRP A 34 -15.47 -2.61 -1.63
C TRP A 34 -15.33 -2.10 -3.07
N GLU A 35 -16.03 -2.69 -4.04
CA GLU A 35 -16.00 -2.26 -5.45
C GLU A 35 -16.49 -0.82 -5.63
N ARG A 36 -17.57 -0.44 -4.93
CA ARG A 36 -18.07 0.94 -4.95
C ARG A 36 -17.01 1.92 -4.43
N LEU A 37 -16.44 1.68 -3.25
CA LEU A 37 -15.46 2.60 -2.67
C LEU A 37 -14.13 2.59 -3.43
N TYR A 38 -13.73 1.44 -3.97
CA TYR A 38 -12.53 1.29 -4.79
C TYR A 38 -12.65 2.08 -6.11
N SER A 39 -13.80 2.00 -6.79
CA SER A 39 -14.07 2.78 -8.00
C SER A 39 -14.19 4.28 -7.70
N GLU A 40 -14.92 4.65 -6.64
CA GLU A 40 -15.12 6.04 -6.24
C GLU A 40 -13.85 6.76 -5.76
N CYS A 41 -12.81 6.01 -5.36
CA CYS A 41 -11.53 6.54 -4.88
C CYS A 41 -10.33 6.01 -5.69
N SER A 42 -10.56 5.64 -6.95
CA SER A 42 -9.57 4.96 -7.80
C SER A 42 -8.29 5.77 -8.01
N ASN A 43 -8.40 7.09 -8.19
CA ASN A 43 -7.26 7.99 -8.35
C ASN A 43 -6.37 8.02 -7.09
N GLU A 44 -6.97 8.14 -5.91
CA GLU A 44 -6.27 8.16 -4.64
C GLU A 44 -5.61 6.81 -4.34
N ILE A 45 -6.29 5.71 -4.67
CA ILE A 45 -5.75 4.35 -4.55
C ILE A 45 -4.54 4.16 -5.46
N GLU A 46 -4.57 4.68 -6.69
CA GLU A 46 -3.43 4.62 -7.60
C GLU A 46 -2.21 5.33 -7.01
N VAL A 47 -2.39 6.53 -6.46
CA VAL A 47 -1.32 7.28 -5.78
C VAL A 47 -0.78 6.49 -4.59
N ILE A 48 -1.65 5.89 -3.77
CA ILE A 48 -1.24 5.04 -2.64
C ILE A 48 -0.42 3.85 -3.13
N ASN A 49 -0.86 3.15 -4.18
CA ASN A 49 -0.18 1.99 -4.73
C ASN A 49 1.20 2.35 -5.28
N ARG A 50 1.31 3.44 -6.05
CA ARG A 50 2.60 3.94 -6.55
C ARG A 50 3.55 4.31 -5.42
N THR A 51 3.02 4.96 -4.38
CA THR A 51 3.80 5.33 -3.20
C THR A 51 4.32 4.09 -2.46
N LYS A 52 3.46 3.09 -2.24
CA LYS A 52 3.86 1.80 -1.62
C LYS A 52 4.96 1.11 -2.42
N GLN A 53 4.81 1.02 -3.74
CA GLN A 53 5.82 0.43 -4.62
C GLN A 53 7.15 1.18 -4.57
N MET A 54 7.12 2.52 -4.52
CA MET A 54 8.33 3.32 -4.36
C MET A 54 9.03 3.01 -3.03
N TYR A 55 8.30 2.97 -1.91
CA TYR A 55 8.89 2.60 -0.61
C TYR A 55 9.47 1.19 -0.60
N GLU A 56 8.77 0.22 -1.19
CA GLU A 56 9.29 -1.15 -1.33
C GLU A 56 10.58 -1.17 -2.16
N SER A 57 10.64 -0.43 -3.26
CA SER A 57 11.83 -0.34 -4.10
C SER A 57 13.02 0.31 -3.41
N VAL A 58 12.79 1.40 -2.64
CA VAL A 58 13.84 2.08 -1.87
C VAL A 58 14.35 1.18 -0.76
N SER A 59 13.45 0.52 -0.01
CA SER A 59 13.84 -0.42 1.04
C SER A 59 14.66 -1.59 0.48
N GLN A 60 14.29 -2.13 -0.69
CA GLN A 60 15.08 -3.15 -1.37
C GLN A 60 16.46 -2.64 -1.80
N HIS A 61 16.54 -1.39 -2.28
CA HIS A 61 17.80 -0.77 -2.68
C HIS A 61 18.73 -0.53 -1.49
N GLU A 62 18.23 -0.05 -0.35
CA GLU A 62 19.02 0.11 0.88
C GLU A 62 19.55 -1.23 1.40
N LEU A 63 18.72 -2.29 1.39
CA LEU A 63 19.15 -3.64 1.73
C LEU A 63 20.23 -4.15 0.75
N GLY A 64 20.11 -3.82 -0.53
CA GLY A 64 21.11 -4.13 -1.55
C GLY A 64 22.45 -3.45 -1.30
N ILE A 65 22.44 -2.14 -1.02
CA ILE A 65 23.64 -1.37 -0.67
C ILE A 65 24.30 -1.95 0.59
N GLN A 66 23.52 -2.22 1.65
CA GLN A 66 24.08 -2.73 2.89
C GLN A 66 24.75 -4.10 2.71
N LYS A 67 24.16 -4.99 1.88
CA LYS A 67 24.77 -6.28 1.55
C LYS A 67 26.06 -6.13 0.74
N PHE A 68 26.10 -5.18 -0.19
CA PHE A 68 27.29 -4.90 -0.99
C PHE A 68 28.44 -4.32 -0.14
N ASP A 69 28.12 -3.42 0.80
CA ASP A 69 29.11 -2.85 1.71
C ASP A 69 29.71 -3.91 2.65
N LEU A 70 28.89 -4.88 3.10
CA LEU A 70 29.36 -6.01 3.91
C LEU A 70 30.26 -6.96 3.11
N SER A 71 29.96 -7.25 1.84
CA SER A 71 30.79 -8.14 1.02
C SER A 71 32.17 -7.52 0.71
N LEU A 72 32.24 -6.20 0.50
CA LEU A 72 33.52 -5.49 0.36
C LEU A 72 34.37 -5.54 1.64
N LYS A 73 33.75 -5.45 2.82
CA LYS A 73 34.48 -5.52 4.11
C LYS A 73 35.02 -6.90 4.45
N ILE A 74 34.42 -7.97 3.91
CA ILE A 74 34.85 -9.35 4.16
C ILE A 74 35.97 -9.79 3.20
N SER A 75 36.30 -8.98 2.17
CA SER A 75 37.33 -9.31 1.17
C SER A 75 38.78 -8.98 1.62
N ILE A 76 39.11 -9.12 2.91
CA ILE A 76 40.47 -8.92 3.47
C ILE A 76 40.99 -10.22 4.07
#